data_AF-A0A8T2IE27-F1
#
_entry.id   AF-A0A8T2IE27-F1
#
_cell.length_a   1.000
_cell.length_b   1.000
_cell.length_c   1.000
_cell.angle_alpha   90.00
_cell.angle_beta   90.00
_cell.angle_gamma   90.00
#
_symmetry.space_group_name_H-M   'P 1'
#
loop_
_entity.id
_entity.type
_entity.pdbx_description
1 polymer ?
#
loop_
_entity_poly.entity_id
_entity_poly.type
_entity_poly.pdbx_seq_one_letter_code
_entity_poly.pdbx_strand_id
1 'polypeptide(L)'
;TFTINLLLFFTATISRTGTLTPNQRAKVQESHGKGPSRKISVGAQFRHSLSVLMEKMYAAEPHFIRCIKPNIQKEPNVLETETVLNQLRYNGLMETLRIRRDGFAWRPSFHDFVGRFGIILLMSNVEPNRESCLRILDKVPLTDWYCGKSRLFFKYWHQDQMAQCVLKLNKASIVFQKCYKSIICRRKYRDMLQELKEQKRLQDLQEQRAREEEEHRAREEEEQRAREEEEQRALKRLQEEINHRISTPPVPAPRKRPSNIRPCSMPQPPVPRPRSRILELSPFDNPKVSVGGTSCTSIEGDERETKKMQRRKTLVWFKETQASKVLSDGTFPLWLHGMISRRDTENLLSDKEPGDFLIRISQTRAGYILSYKSLLRILFLSPRDWMVDRGRPSSEW
;
A
#
# COMPACT_ATOMS: atom_id res chain seq x y z
N THR A 1 36.71 -14.08 -65.83
CA THR A 1 36.14 -13.14 -66.83
C THR A 1 35.07 -12.33 -66.13
N PHE A 2 35.28 -11.13 -65.60
CA PHE A 2 35.97 -9.96 -66.14
C PHE A 2 36.64 -9.15 -65.02
N THR A 3 37.87 -8.73 -65.30
CA THR A 3 38.74 -7.78 -64.62
C THR A 3 38.20 -6.34 -64.83
N ILE A 4 38.13 -5.45 -63.82
CA ILE A 4 39.01 -4.27 -63.57
C ILE A 4 38.09 -3.12 -63.11
N ASN A 5 38.29 -2.56 -61.91
CA ASN A 5 38.96 -1.27 -61.69
C ASN A 5 38.85 -0.85 -60.22
N LEU A 6 39.99 -0.99 -59.55
CA LEU A 6 40.35 -0.40 -58.27
C LEU A 6 40.60 1.09 -58.53
N LEU A 7 39.73 2.00 -58.10
CA LEU A 7 40.10 3.34 -57.58
C LEU A 7 38.86 4.09 -57.07
N LEU A 8 39.08 4.95 -56.08
CA LEU A 8 38.13 5.83 -55.37
C LEU A 8 37.34 5.22 -54.19
N PHE A 9 38.11 4.68 -53.25
CA PHE A 9 37.77 4.71 -51.84
C PHE A 9 37.69 6.15 -51.33
N PHE A 10 36.50 6.72 -51.19
CA PHE A 10 36.07 7.63 -50.11
C PHE A 10 34.62 8.00 -50.35
N THR A 11 33.68 7.44 -49.58
CA THR A 11 32.40 8.08 -49.22
C THR A 11 31.68 7.21 -48.19
N ALA A 12 32.13 7.23 -46.94
CA ALA A 12 31.26 6.84 -45.84
C ALA A 12 30.20 7.94 -45.69
N THR A 13 29.01 7.73 -46.23
CA THR A 13 27.87 8.62 -45.96
C THR A 13 27.28 8.23 -44.61
N ILE A 14 27.50 9.08 -43.61
CA ILE A 14 26.53 9.23 -42.53
C ILE A 14 25.23 9.63 -43.23
N SER A 15 24.23 8.75 -43.23
CA SER A 15 22.92 9.16 -43.74
C SER A 15 22.41 10.31 -42.86
N ARG A 16 21.90 11.38 -43.50
CA ARG A 16 21.33 12.58 -42.86
C ARG A 16 20.23 12.28 -41.83
N THR A 17 19.81 11.02 -41.71
CA THR A 17 18.83 10.47 -40.77
C THR A 17 19.38 9.95 -39.44
N GLY A 18 20.70 9.85 -39.28
CA GLY A 18 21.29 9.22 -38.09
C GLY A 18 20.92 7.74 -37.91
N THR A 19 20.42 7.07 -38.96
CA THR A 19 20.15 5.62 -38.92
C THR A 19 21.41 4.88 -39.37
N LEU A 20 22.02 4.13 -38.47
CA LEU A 20 23.16 3.26 -38.78
C LEU A 20 22.62 2.01 -39.48
N THR A 21 22.83 1.89 -40.80
CA THR A 21 22.58 0.62 -41.50
C THR A 21 23.84 -0.24 -41.40
N PRO A 22 23.79 -1.43 -40.78
CA PRO A 22 24.92 -2.33 -40.80
C PRO A 22 24.96 -3.01 -42.17
N ASN A 23 26.07 -2.92 -42.89
CA ASN A 23 26.37 -3.98 -43.83
C ASN A 23 27.87 -4.29 -43.92
N GLN A 24 28.14 -5.51 -43.47
CA GLN A 24 29.29 -6.38 -43.73
C GLN A 24 30.59 -6.14 -42.96
N ARG A 25 30.94 -7.20 -42.22
CA ARG A 25 32.16 -7.43 -41.44
C ARG A 25 33.40 -6.91 -42.16
N ALA A 26 34.02 -5.87 -41.61
CA ALA A 26 35.42 -5.60 -41.86
C ALA A 26 36.24 -6.71 -41.20
N LYS A 27 36.79 -7.63 -42.00
CA LYS A 27 37.87 -8.51 -41.54
C LYS A 27 39.05 -7.59 -41.21
N VAL A 28 39.33 -7.39 -39.92
CA VAL A 28 40.59 -6.80 -39.48
C VAL A 28 41.69 -7.71 -39.99
N GLN A 29 42.48 -7.23 -40.95
CA GLN A 29 43.75 -7.87 -41.27
C GLN A 29 44.66 -7.72 -40.05
N GLU A 30 44.81 -8.79 -39.27
CA GLU A 30 45.98 -8.93 -38.41
C GLU A 30 47.21 -9.01 -39.31
N SER A 31 47.97 -7.92 -39.40
CA SER A 31 49.27 -7.94 -40.06
C SER A 31 50.29 -8.65 -39.17
N HIS A 32 50.28 -9.99 -39.17
CA HIS A 32 51.41 -10.80 -38.75
C HIS A 32 52.48 -10.74 -39.86
N GLY A 33 53.32 -9.69 -39.83
CA GLY A 33 54.44 -9.53 -40.75
C GLY A 33 55.65 -8.94 -40.02
N LYS A 34 56.59 -9.81 -39.64
CA LYS A 34 57.90 -9.45 -39.09
C LYS A 34 58.69 -8.66 -40.15
N GLY A 35 58.76 -7.33 -39.99
CA GLY A 35 59.58 -6.41 -40.78
C GLY A 35 59.83 -5.13 -39.97
N PRO A 36 60.87 -4.33 -40.27
CA PRO A 36 61.33 -3.26 -39.38
C PRO A 36 60.20 -2.28 -39.10
N SER A 37 60.02 -1.96 -37.82
CA SER A 37 58.99 -1.04 -37.29
C SER A 37 59.02 0.30 -38.05
N ARG A 38 58.25 0.39 -39.13
CA ARG A 38 57.98 1.65 -39.81
C ARG A 38 57.11 2.46 -38.86
N LYS A 39 57.65 3.58 -38.39
CA LYS A 39 56.92 4.53 -37.54
C LYS A 39 55.60 4.87 -38.21
N ILE A 40 54.48 4.52 -37.57
CA ILE A 40 53.13 4.78 -38.06
C ILE A 40 52.90 6.30 -38.01
N SER A 41 52.31 6.87 -39.07
CA SER A 41 51.99 8.29 -39.08
C SER A 41 50.85 8.60 -38.10
N VAL A 42 50.84 9.81 -37.53
CA VAL A 42 49.76 10.26 -36.63
C VAL A 42 48.39 10.13 -37.30
N GLY A 43 48.29 10.40 -38.60
CA GLY A 43 47.06 10.24 -39.37
C GLY A 43 46.61 8.78 -39.49
N ALA A 44 47.54 7.83 -39.66
CA ALA A 44 47.21 6.41 -39.68
C ALA A 44 46.75 5.91 -38.30
N GLN A 45 47.38 6.37 -37.23
CA GLN A 45 46.96 6.07 -35.86
C GLN A 45 45.56 6.64 -35.57
N PHE A 46 45.29 7.90 -35.93
CA PHE A 46 43.98 8.53 -35.73
C PHE A 46 42.86 7.81 -36.49
N ARG A 47 43.11 7.44 -37.76
CA ARG A 47 42.15 6.64 -38.56
C ARG A 47 41.86 5.30 -37.90
N HIS A 48 42.88 4.61 -37.41
CA HIS A 48 42.70 3.35 -36.71
C HIS A 48 41.85 3.52 -35.44
N SER A 49 42.14 4.53 -34.62
CA SER A 49 41.34 4.85 -33.42
C SER A 49 39.88 5.17 -33.74
N LEU A 50 39.62 5.92 -34.82
CA LEU A 50 38.25 6.21 -35.27
C LEU A 50 37.52 4.95 -35.74
N SER A 51 38.19 4.05 -36.48
CA SER A 51 37.58 2.79 -36.93
C SER A 51 37.15 1.93 -35.74
N VAL A 52 38.01 1.80 -34.72
CA VAL A 52 37.70 1.07 -33.48
C VAL A 52 36.54 1.71 -32.73
N LEU A 53 36.47 3.04 -32.69
CA LEU A 53 35.34 3.75 -32.07
C LEU A 53 34.03 3.46 -32.82
N MET A 54 34.04 3.55 -34.15
CA MET A 54 32.85 3.30 -34.97
C MET A 54 32.34 1.88 -34.81
N GLU A 55 33.24 0.88 -34.76
CA GLU A 55 32.87 -0.52 -34.50
C GLU A 55 32.13 -0.68 -33.18
N LYS A 56 32.63 -0.05 -32.11
CA LYS A 56 31.95 -0.05 -30.80
C LYS A 56 30.59 0.65 -30.85
N MET A 57 30.47 1.75 -31.59
CA MET A 57 29.20 2.46 -31.74
C MET A 57 28.16 1.62 -32.52
N TYR A 58 28.57 0.88 -33.56
CA TYR A 58 27.67 0.02 -34.34
C TYR A 58 27.16 -1.19 -33.57
N ALA A 59 27.93 -1.67 -32.58
CA ALA A 59 27.51 -2.77 -31.71
C ALA A 59 26.48 -2.35 -30.64
N ALA A 60 26.26 -1.06 -30.44
CA ALA A 60 25.37 -0.49 -29.44
C ALA A 60 24.10 0.13 -30.06
N GLU A 61 23.10 0.44 -29.22
CA GLU A 61 21.96 1.27 -29.60
C GLU A 61 22.33 2.76 -29.46
N PRO A 62 22.39 3.53 -30.56
CA PRO A 62 22.87 4.90 -30.51
C PRO A 62 21.78 5.88 -30.07
N HIS A 63 22.10 6.71 -29.07
CA HIS A 63 21.31 7.87 -28.69
C HIS A 63 22.07 9.15 -29.04
N PHE A 64 21.42 10.07 -29.75
CA PHE A 64 22.05 11.30 -30.23
C PHE A 64 21.65 12.50 -29.37
N ILE A 65 22.65 13.20 -28.81
CA ILE A 65 22.49 14.49 -28.14
C ILE A 65 23.13 15.55 -29.05
N ARG A 66 22.40 16.64 -29.32
CA ARG A 66 22.87 17.76 -30.15
C ARG A 66 22.93 19.01 -29.30
N CYS A 67 24.14 19.48 -29.03
CA CYS A 67 24.38 20.68 -28.25
C CYS A 67 24.23 21.92 -29.15
N ILE A 68 23.55 22.95 -28.65
CA ILE A 68 23.36 24.23 -29.34
C ILE A 68 23.90 25.34 -28.42
N LYS A 69 24.79 26.17 -28.97
CA LYS A 69 25.33 27.36 -28.29
C LYS A 69 24.36 28.53 -28.52
N PRO A 70 23.73 29.09 -27.46
CA PRO A 70 22.65 30.07 -27.64
C PRO A 70 23.15 31.46 -28.09
N ASN A 71 24.35 31.85 -27.68
CA ASN A 71 25.01 33.11 -28.08
C ASN A 71 26.53 32.94 -27.99
N ILE A 72 27.29 33.79 -28.68
CA ILE A 72 28.76 33.70 -28.72
C ILE A 72 29.39 34.22 -27.43
N GLN A 73 28.75 35.22 -26.81
CA GLN A 73 29.19 36.02 -25.66
C GLN A 73 29.17 35.23 -24.33
N LYS A 74 28.56 34.05 -24.30
CA LYS A 74 28.37 33.19 -23.11
C LYS A 74 27.45 33.79 -22.04
N GLU A 75 26.53 34.67 -22.47
CA GLU A 75 25.56 35.29 -21.58
C GLU A 75 24.38 34.34 -21.30
N PRO A 76 23.91 34.23 -20.05
CA PRO A 76 22.70 33.47 -19.75
C PRO A 76 21.46 34.18 -20.32
N ASN A 77 20.42 33.42 -20.67
CA ASN A 77 19.12 33.92 -21.15
C ASN A 77 19.15 34.78 -22.43
N VAL A 78 20.28 34.86 -23.13
CA VAL A 78 20.40 35.55 -24.43
C VAL A 78 20.43 34.51 -25.56
N LEU A 79 19.55 34.66 -26.55
CA LEU A 79 19.49 33.80 -27.73
C LEU A 79 19.77 34.61 -29.00
N GLU A 80 20.88 34.30 -29.66
CA GLU A 80 21.24 34.88 -30.94
C GLU A 80 20.67 34.01 -32.07
N THR A 81 19.55 34.46 -32.65
CA THR A 81 18.75 33.68 -33.59
C THR A 81 19.54 33.21 -34.81
N GLU A 82 20.31 34.08 -35.46
CA GLU A 82 21.10 33.74 -36.66
C GLU A 82 22.16 32.67 -36.37
N THR A 83 22.90 32.82 -35.27
CA THR A 83 23.91 31.85 -34.83
C THR A 83 23.29 30.49 -34.54
N VAL A 84 22.11 30.46 -33.92
CA VAL A 84 21.38 29.22 -33.66
C VAL A 84 20.81 28.62 -34.96
N LEU A 85 20.22 29.42 -35.84
CA LEU A 85 19.70 28.93 -37.13
C LEU A 85 20.80 28.29 -37.99
N ASN A 86 21.98 28.92 -38.03
CA ASN A 86 23.14 28.36 -38.73
C ASN A 86 23.56 27.02 -38.11
N GLN A 87 23.59 26.92 -36.78
CA GLN A 87 23.80 25.65 -36.06
C GLN A 87 22.80 24.57 -36.46
N LEU A 88 21.52 24.89 -36.53
CA LEU A 88 20.50 23.93 -36.93
C LEU A 88 20.70 23.44 -38.38
N ARG A 89 21.18 24.31 -39.27
CA ARG A 89 21.47 23.99 -40.68
C ARG A 89 22.70 23.11 -40.81
N TYR A 90 23.86 23.52 -40.30
CA TYR A 90 25.10 22.76 -40.48
C TYR A 90 25.14 21.46 -39.67
N ASN A 91 24.43 21.39 -38.53
CA ASN A 91 24.29 20.14 -37.78
C ASN A 91 23.30 19.16 -38.44
N GLY A 92 22.62 19.57 -39.52
CA GLY A 92 21.64 18.74 -40.23
C GLY A 92 20.36 18.46 -39.43
N LEU A 93 20.06 19.28 -38.42
CA LEU A 93 18.89 19.10 -37.56
C LEU A 93 17.58 19.28 -38.34
N MET A 94 17.52 20.29 -39.21
CA MET A 94 16.34 20.53 -40.05
C MET A 94 16.03 19.33 -40.95
N GLU A 95 17.07 18.71 -41.50
CA GLU A 95 16.92 17.55 -42.37
C GLU A 95 16.52 16.30 -41.57
N THR A 96 17.14 16.10 -40.41
CA THR A 96 16.78 15.01 -39.49
C THR A 96 15.30 15.10 -39.09
N LEU A 97 14.81 16.32 -38.82
CA LEU A 97 13.41 16.57 -38.49
C LEU A 97 12.48 16.27 -39.67
N ARG A 98 12.83 16.69 -40.89
CA ARG A 98 12.06 16.38 -42.11
C ARG A 98 11.91 14.87 -42.28
N ILE A 99 13.01 14.12 -42.19
CA ILE A 99 12.96 12.68 -42.42
C ILE A 99 12.19 11.96 -41.30
N ARG A 100 12.25 12.44 -40.05
CA ARG A 100 11.42 11.89 -38.97
C ARG A 100 9.94 12.24 -39.09
N ARG A 101 9.61 13.42 -39.62
CA ARG A 101 8.23 13.88 -39.87
C ARG A 101 7.59 13.09 -41.02
N ASP A 102 8.32 13.00 -42.13
CA ASP A 102 7.81 12.40 -43.37
C ASP A 102 7.97 10.88 -43.38
N GLY A 103 8.93 10.36 -42.63
CA GLY A 103 9.11 8.92 -42.40
C GLY A 103 8.29 8.38 -41.23
N PHE A 104 8.54 7.10 -40.91
CA PHE A 104 8.01 6.43 -39.72
C PHE A 104 9.07 6.49 -38.62
N ALA A 105 8.93 7.44 -37.70
CA ALA A 105 9.89 7.62 -36.61
C ALA A 105 9.78 6.52 -35.53
N TRP A 106 8.58 5.96 -35.33
CA TRP A 106 8.33 4.97 -34.28
C TRP A 106 8.10 3.58 -34.89
N ARG A 107 8.92 2.60 -34.49
CA ARG A 107 8.98 1.26 -35.13
C ARG A 107 9.06 0.10 -34.14
N PRO A 108 8.04 -0.10 -33.29
CA PRO A 108 8.06 -1.16 -32.29
C PRO A 108 8.00 -2.54 -32.97
N SER A 109 8.63 -3.54 -32.34
CA SER A 109 8.39 -4.94 -32.67
C SER A 109 6.97 -5.34 -32.25
N PHE A 110 6.45 -6.44 -32.79
CA PHE A 110 5.13 -6.95 -32.37
C PHE A 110 5.11 -7.28 -30.88
N HIS A 111 6.21 -7.81 -30.35
CA HIS A 111 6.36 -8.09 -28.93
C HIS A 111 6.27 -6.83 -28.07
N ASP A 112 7.05 -5.79 -28.41
CA ASP A 112 7.05 -4.55 -27.63
C ASP A 112 5.71 -3.81 -27.72
N PHE A 113 5.08 -3.85 -28.90
CA PHE A 113 3.79 -3.22 -29.12
C PHE A 113 2.68 -3.89 -28.31
N VAL A 114 2.56 -5.22 -28.38
CA VAL A 114 1.56 -5.98 -27.62
C VAL A 114 1.84 -5.91 -26.12
N GLY A 115 3.11 -5.96 -25.71
CA GLY A 115 3.48 -5.81 -24.30
C GLY A 115 3.03 -4.46 -23.70
N ARG A 116 3.08 -3.38 -24.48
CA ARG A 116 2.70 -2.05 -24.01
C ARG A 116 1.21 -1.73 -24.18
N PHE A 117 0.59 -2.21 -25.26
CA PHE A 117 -0.76 -1.79 -25.67
C PHE A 117 -1.79 -2.92 -25.67
N GLY A 118 -1.41 -4.15 -25.32
CA GLY A 118 -2.32 -5.30 -25.23
C GLY A 118 -3.49 -5.09 -24.27
N ILE A 119 -3.31 -4.24 -23.25
CA ILE A 119 -4.38 -3.85 -22.32
C ILE A 119 -5.59 -3.21 -23.01
N ILE A 120 -5.42 -2.62 -24.19
CA ILE A 120 -6.51 -2.02 -24.97
C ILE A 120 -7.56 -3.07 -25.38
N LEU A 121 -7.15 -4.32 -25.56
CA LEU A 121 -8.08 -5.41 -25.88
C LEU A 121 -8.90 -5.87 -24.68
N LEU A 122 -8.50 -5.52 -23.44
CA LEU A 122 -9.11 -6.02 -22.20
C LEU A 122 -9.18 -7.56 -22.11
N MET A 123 -8.28 -8.25 -22.82
CA MET A 123 -8.17 -9.71 -22.82
C MET A 123 -6.94 -10.16 -22.02
N SER A 124 -7.04 -11.31 -21.35
CA SER A 124 -5.89 -11.97 -20.74
C SER A 124 -5.04 -12.70 -21.78
N ASN A 125 -3.72 -12.66 -21.60
CA ASN A 125 -2.74 -13.43 -22.37
C ASN A 125 -2.79 -13.20 -23.90
N VAL A 126 -2.49 -11.98 -24.33
CA VAL A 126 -2.42 -11.62 -25.75
C VAL A 126 -1.08 -12.06 -26.34
N GLU A 127 -1.10 -12.98 -27.31
CA GLU A 127 0.12 -13.39 -28.01
C GLU A 127 0.68 -12.26 -28.87
N PRO A 128 2.02 -12.06 -28.92
CA PRO A 128 2.68 -11.00 -29.66
C PRO A 128 2.77 -11.28 -31.18
N ASN A 129 1.62 -11.55 -31.80
CA ASN A 129 1.51 -11.86 -33.23
C ASN A 129 1.03 -10.64 -34.02
N ARG A 130 1.22 -10.69 -35.35
CA ARG A 130 0.73 -9.65 -36.27
C ARG A 130 -0.78 -9.42 -36.09
N GLU A 131 -1.55 -10.49 -35.96
CA GLU A 131 -3.01 -10.43 -35.82
C GLU A 131 -3.43 -9.70 -34.55
N SER A 132 -2.77 -9.98 -33.42
CA SER A 132 -3.01 -9.28 -32.15
C SER A 132 -2.72 -7.78 -32.27
N CYS A 133 -1.66 -7.41 -32.99
CA CYS A 133 -1.35 -6.00 -33.24
C CYS A 133 -2.46 -5.32 -34.05
N LEU A 134 -2.97 -5.98 -35.10
CA LEU A 134 -4.07 -5.46 -35.92
C LEU A 134 -5.35 -5.28 -35.08
N ARG A 135 -5.69 -6.26 -34.25
CA ARG A 135 -6.84 -6.15 -33.33
C ARG A 135 -6.73 -4.97 -32.38
N ILE A 136 -5.54 -4.68 -31.86
CA ILE A 136 -5.30 -3.49 -31.01
C ILE A 136 -5.53 -2.23 -31.84
N LEU A 137 -5.00 -2.19 -33.07
CA LEU A 137 -5.11 -1.04 -33.97
C LEU A 137 -6.56 -0.81 -34.42
N ASP A 138 -7.37 -1.85 -34.60
CA ASP A 138 -8.80 -1.70 -34.92
C ASP A 138 -9.60 -0.98 -33.82
N LYS A 139 -9.12 -1.01 -32.57
CA LYS A 139 -9.74 -0.31 -31.44
C LYS A 139 -9.32 1.15 -31.34
N VAL A 140 -8.28 1.57 -32.07
CA VAL A 140 -7.73 2.91 -32.00
C VAL A 140 -7.88 3.58 -33.36
N PRO A 141 -8.51 4.76 -33.46
CA PRO A 141 -8.65 5.46 -34.74
C PRO A 141 -7.32 6.08 -35.19
N LEU A 142 -6.42 5.25 -35.71
CA LEU A 142 -5.13 5.68 -36.28
C LEU A 142 -5.17 5.63 -37.81
N THR A 143 -4.63 6.67 -38.45
CA THR A 143 -4.40 6.75 -39.89
C THR A 143 -2.91 6.61 -40.21
N ASP A 144 -2.54 6.42 -41.48
CA ASP A 144 -1.15 6.51 -41.97
C ASP A 144 -0.10 5.69 -41.21
N TRP A 145 -0.44 4.44 -40.86
CA TRP A 145 0.48 3.47 -40.29
C TRP A 145 0.64 2.27 -41.22
N TYR A 146 1.75 1.55 -41.09
CA TYR A 146 2.05 0.38 -41.92
C TYR A 146 2.49 -0.80 -41.06
N CYS A 147 2.03 -2.00 -41.42
CA CYS A 147 2.52 -3.24 -40.84
C CYS A 147 3.61 -3.84 -41.72
N GLY A 148 4.83 -3.93 -41.20
CA GLY A 148 5.90 -4.69 -41.84
C GLY A 148 5.83 -6.19 -41.51
N LYS A 149 6.91 -6.92 -41.87
CA LYS A 149 7.05 -8.36 -41.59
C LYS A 149 7.25 -8.68 -40.10
N SER A 150 8.03 -7.87 -39.39
CA SER A 150 8.40 -8.09 -37.99
C SER A 150 8.16 -6.89 -37.07
N ARG A 151 7.80 -5.74 -37.65
CA ARG A 151 7.67 -4.46 -36.94
C ARG A 151 6.50 -3.66 -37.51
N LEU A 152 5.94 -2.81 -36.65
CA LEU A 152 4.96 -1.80 -37.04
C LEU A 152 5.66 -0.49 -37.35
N PHE A 153 5.07 0.34 -38.20
CA PHE A 153 5.64 1.61 -38.63
C PHE A 153 4.63 2.71 -38.40
N PHE A 154 4.99 3.64 -37.52
CA PHE A 154 4.13 4.73 -37.09
C PHE A 154 4.81 6.08 -37.25
N LYS A 155 3.97 7.11 -37.44
CA LYS A 155 4.35 8.50 -37.30
C LYS A 155 4.59 8.84 -35.83
N TYR A 156 5.33 9.92 -35.57
CA TYR A 156 5.73 10.27 -34.21
C TYR A 156 4.53 10.57 -33.30
N TRP A 157 3.45 11.16 -33.83
CA TRP A 157 2.26 11.53 -33.07
C TRP A 157 1.37 10.34 -32.68
N HIS A 158 1.48 9.19 -33.36
CA HIS A 158 0.68 8.01 -33.02
C HIS A 158 1.01 7.46 -31.63
N GLN A 159 2.24 7.65 -31.17
CA GLN A 159 2.64 7.24 -29.83
C GLN A 159 1.78 7.94 -28.76
N ASP A 160 1.52 9.24 -28.94
CA ASP A 160 0.70 10.02 -28.02
C ASP A 160 -0.77 9.61 -28.11
N GLN A 161 -1.30 9.36 -29.30
CA GLN A 161 -2.68 8.90 -29.49
C GLN A 161 -2.92 7.54 -28.82
N MET A 162 -1.98 6.60 -28.98
CA MET A 162 -2.01 5.30 -28.28
C MET A 162 -1.92 5.48 -26.76
N ALA A 163 -1.03 6.36 -26.28
CA ALA A 163 -0.90 6.66 -24.86
C ALA A 163 -2.19 7.25 -24.27
N GLN A 164 -2.87 8.14 -25.00
CA GLN A 164 -4.16 8.70 -24.58
C GLN A 164 -5.24 7.62 -24.41
N CYS A 165 -5.26 6.61 -25.27
CA CYS A 165 -6.21 5.48 -25.14
C CYS A 165 -5.94 4.68 -23.85
N VAL A 166 -4.68 4.38 -23.55
CA VAL A 166 -4.30 3.70 -22.30
C VAL A 166 -4.64 4.57 -21.08
N LEU A 167 -4.42 5.89 -21.15
CA LEU A 167 -4.79 6.80 -20.06
C LEU A 167 -6.29 6.80 -19.77
N LYS A 168 -7.15 6.69 -20.79
CA LYS A 168 -8.62 6.56 -20.59
C LYS A 168 -8.95 5.27 -19.82
N LEU A 169 -8.31 4.16 -20.15
CA LEU A 169 -8.48 2.89 -19.44
C LEU A 169 -7.98 2.97 -17.99
N ASN A 170 -6.85 3.63 -17.76
CA ASN A 170 -6.36 3.87 -16.40
C ASN A 170 -7.32 4.73 -15.58
N LYS A 171 -7.96 5.74 -16.18
CA LYS A 171 -9.00 6.52 -15.49
C LYS A 171 -10.22 5.66 -15.16
N ALA A 172 -10.65 4.80 -16.09
CA ALA A 172 -11.76 3.87 -15.85
C ALA A 172 -11.44 2.86 -14.74
N SER A 173 -10.20 2.37 -14.66
CA SER A 173 -9.77 1.44 -13.62
C SER A 173 -9.86 2.05 -12.22
N ILE A 174 -9.60 3.36 -12.06
CA ILE A 174 -9.79 4.08 -10.80
C ILE A 174 -11.26 4.05 -10.38
N VAL A 175 -12.20 4.26 -11.32
CA VAL A 175 -13.63 4.20 -11.04
C VAL A 175 -14.04 2.79 -10.62
N PHE A 176 -13.56 1.77 -11.34
CA PHE A 176 -13.82 0.38 -10.98
C PHE A 176 -13.30 0.05 -9.57
N GLN A 177 -12.06 0.43 -9.26
CA GLN A 177 -11.46 0.23 -7.95
C GLN A 177 -12.22 0.95 -6.85
N LYS A 178 -12.68 2.18 -7.10
CA LYS A 178 -13.51 2.95 -6.15
C LYS A 178 -14.80 2.20 -5.85
N CYS A 179 -15.53 1.76 -6.88
CA CYS A 179 -16.79 1.04 -6.72
C CYS A 179 -16.60 -0.29 -5.99
N TYR A 180 -15.59 -1.07 -6.39
CA TYR A 180 -15.26 -2.34 -5.76
C TYR A 180 -14.93 -2.19 -4.27
N LYS A 181 -14.05 -1.23 -3.92
CA LYS A 181 -13.72 -0.92 -2.52
C LYS A 181 -14.96 -0.47 -1.75
N SER A 182 -15.82 0.36 -2.34
CA SER A 182 -17.06 0.80 -1.71
C SER A 182 -18.00 -0.38 -1.41
N ILE A 183 -18.15 -1.34 -2.33
CA ILE A 183 -18.97 -2.54 -2.11
C ILE A 183 -18.43 -3.35 -0.94
N ILE A 184 -17.12 -3.61 -0.90
CA ILE A 184 -16.49 -4.35 0.20
C ILE A 184 -16.69 -3.64 1.53
N CYS A 185 -16.41 -2.34 1.60
CA CYS A 185 -16.57 -1.57 2.83
C CYS A 185 -18.04 -1.53 3.29
N ARG A 186 -18.99 -1.41 2.37
CA ARG A 186 -20.43 -1.44 2.70
C ARG A 186 -20.89 -2.79 3.22
N ARG A 187 -20.38 -3.90 2.70
CA ARG A 187 -20.66 -5.25 3.24
C ARG A 187 -20.17 -5.36 4.67
N LYS A 188 -18.88 -5.08 4.91
CA LYS A 188 -18.30 -5.10 6.27
C LYS A 188 -19.05 -4.20 7.26
N TYR A 189 -19.48 -3.02 6.80
CA TYR A 189 -20.25 -2.10 7.65
C TYR A 189 -21.63 -2.65 8.00
N ARG A 190 -22.31 -3.34 7.07
CA ARG A 190 -23.59 -4.00 7.36
C ARG A 190 -23.42 -5.15 8.34
N ASP A 191 -22.36 -5.92 8.21
CA ASP A 191 -22.06 -7.03 9.12
C ASP A 191 -21.85 -6.49 10.55
N MET A 192 -21.02 -5.44 10.73
CA MET A 192 -20.84 -4.77 12.02
C MET A 192 -22.15 -4.19 12.59
N LEU A 193 -23.03 -3.65 11.74
CA LEU A 193 -24.34 -3.14 12.18
C LEU A 193 -25.27 -4.27 12.64
N GLN A 194 -25.18 -5.46 12.05
CA GLN A 194 -25.94 -6.62 12.50
C GLN A 194 -25.44 -7.09 13.86
N GLU A 195 -24.11 -7.22 14.03
CA GLU A 195 -23.48 -7.57 15.30
C GLU A 195 -23.88 -6.61 16.43
N LEU A 196 -23.85 -5.29 16.18
CA LEU A 196 -24.29 -4.30 17.17
C LEU A 196 -25.77 -4.43 17.54
N LYS A 197 -26.64 -4.77 16.57
CA LYS A 197 -28.07 -5.02 16.85
C LYS A 197 -28.28 -6.28 17.66
N GLU A 198 -27.52 -7.33 17.40
CA GLU A 198 -27.57 -8.59 18.15
C GLU A 198 -27.07 -8.40 19.58
N GLN A 199 -25.95 -7.70 19.77
CA GLN A 199 -25.43 -7.34 21.09
C GLN A 199 -26.47 -6.56 21.91
N LYS A 200 -27.12 -5.57 21.29
CA LYS A 200 -28.17 -4.80 21.96
C LYS A 200 -29.37 -5.67 22.36
N ARG A 201 -29.83 -6.56 21.47
CA ARG A 201 -30.92 -7.52 21.78
C ARG A 201 -30.56 -8.45 22.93
N LEU A 202 -29.32 -8.95 22.96
CA LEU A 202 -28.84 -9.80 24.05
C LEU A 202 -28.80 -9.04 25.37
N GLN A 203 -28.37 -7.78 25.34
CA GLN A 203 -28.37 -6.90 26.52
C GLN A 203 -29.80 -6.64 27.02
N ASP A 204 -30.73 -6.28 26.14
CA ASP A 204 -32.13 -6.05 26.51
C ASP A 204 -32.75 -7.32 27.16
N LEU A 205 -32.42 -8.51 26.64
CA LEU A 205 -32.89 -9.79 27.20
C LEU A 205 -32.22 -10.13 28.55
N GLN A 206 -30.97 -9.75 28.76
CA GLN A 206 -30.29 -9.89 30.05
C GLN A 206 -30.91 -8.96 31.09
N GLU A 207 -31.21 -7.71 30.71
CA GLU A 207 -31.89 -6.76 31.59
C GLU A 207 -33.29 -7.23 31.97
N GLN A 208 -34.05 -7.81 31.04
CA GLN A 208 -35.36 -8.41 31.34
C GLN A 208 -35.25 -9.56 32.34
N ARG A 209 -34.33 -10.50 32.11
CA ARG A 209 -34.11 -11.63 33.04
C ARG A 209 -33.67 -11.16 34.43
N ALA A 210 -32.79 -10.16 34.50
CA ALA A 210 -32.38 -9.59 35.78
C ALA A 210 -33.56 -8.97 36.56
N ARG A 211 -34.47 -8.28 35.87
CA ARG A 211 -35.70 -7.73 36.48
C ARG A 211 -36.63 -8.84 36.98
N GLU A 212 -36.84 -9.88 36.17
CA GLU A 212 -37.66 -11.04 36.58
C GLU A 212 -37.06 -11.75 37.80
N GLU A 213 -35.74 -11.94 37.84
CA GLU A 213 -35.04 -12.50 39.00
C GLU A 213 -35.13 -11.59 40.24
N GLU A 214 -35.04 -10.26 40.08
CA GLU A 214 -35.26 -9.30 41.17
C GLU A 214 -36.68 -9.35 41.71
N GLU A 215 -37.69 -9.40 40.83
CA GLU A 215 -39.08 -9.55 41.23
C GLU A 215 -39.33 -10.89 41.95
N HIS A 216 -38.73 -11.99 41.48
CA HIS A 216 -38.83 -13.28 42.14
C HIS A 216 -38.22 -13.25 43.54
N ARG A 217 -37.00 -12.69 43.67
CA ARG A 217 -36.34 -12.51 44.98
C ARG A 217 -37.17 -11.64 45.92
N ALA A 218 -37.76 -10.56 45.43
CA ALA A 218 -38.63 -9.69 46.23
C ALA A 218 -39.87 -10.42 46.73
N ARG A 219 -40.51 -11.26 45.90
CA ARG A 219 -41.65 -12.09 46.31
C ARG A 219 -41.25 -13.13 47.35
N GLU A 220 -40.10 -13.79 47.19
CA GLU A 220 -39.57 -14.75 48.17
C GLU A 220 -39.28 -14.07 49.52
N GLU A 221 -38.68 -12.88 49.50
CA GLU A 221 -38.45 -12.08 50.72
C GLU A 221 -39.77 -11.65 51.37
N GLU A 222 -40.78 -11.24 50.60
CA GLU A 222 -42.08 -10.84 51.11
C GLU A 222 -42.83 -12.04 51.73
N GLU A 223 -42.78 -13.21 51.09
CA GLU A 223 -43.29 -14.46 51.64
C GLU A 223 -42.57 -14.85 52.94
N GLN A 224 -41.25 -14.71 53.01
CA GLN A 224 -40.49 -14.97 54.23
C GLN A 224 -40.91 -14.04 55.36
N ARG A 225 -41.03 -12.72 55.09
CA ARG A 225 -41.50 -11.75 56.09
C ARG A 225 -42.92 -12.07 56.56
N ALA A 226 -43.81 -12.48 55.66
CA ALA A 226 -45.17 -12.88 56.03
C ALA A 226 -45.19 -14.12 56.94
N ARG A 227 -44.35 -15.13 56.65
CA ARG A 227 -44.20 -16.33 57.50
C ARG A 227 -43.61 -15.97 58.87
N GLU A 228 -42.59 -15.12 58.92
CA GLU A 228 -42.00 -14.63 60.17
C GLU A 228 -43.01 -13.83 61.00
N GLU A 229 -43.81 -12.96 60.37
CA GLU A 229 -44.91 -12.25 61.04
C GLU A 229 -45.99 -13.21 61.56
N GLU A 230 -46.34 -14.25 60.81
CA GLU A 230 -47.32 -15.25 61.23
C GLU A 230 -46.79 -16.06 62.42
N GLU A 231 -45.52 -16.48 62.39
CA GLU A 231 -44.84 -17.12 63.52
C GLU A 231 -44.80 -16.20 64.75
N GLN A 232 -44.46 -14.91 64.59
CA GLN A 232 -44.48 -13.94 65.68
C GLN A 232 -45.88 -13.74 66.27
N ARG A 233 -46.92 -13.67 65.42
CA ARG A 233 -48.32 -13.60 65.86
C ARG A 233 -48.74 -14.87 66.60
N ALA A 234 -48.33 -16.04 66.12
CA ALA A 234 -48.59 -17.32 66.78
C ALA A 234 -47.92 -17.38 68.16
N LEU A 235 -46.65 -16.98 68.26
CA LEU A 235 -45.93 -16.87 69.53
C LEU A 235 -46.61 -15.91 70.49
N LYS A 236 -47.07 -14.75 70.01
CA LYS A 236 -47.80 -13.77 70.81
C LYS A 236 -49.14 -14.30 71.33
N ARG A 237 -49.90 -15.01 70.49
CA ARG A 237 -51.13 -15.72 70.92
C ARG A 237 -50.84 -16.77 71.98
N LEU A 238 -49.77 -17.53 71.81
CA LEU A 238 -49.34 -18.54 72.78
C LEU A 238 -48.96 -17.89 74.12
N GLN A 239 -48.28 -16.74 74.07
CA GLN A 239 -47.93 -15.95 75.25
C GLN A 239 -49.17 -15.37 75.94
N GLU A 240 -50.14 -14.87 75.17
CA GLU A 240 -51.44 -14.41 75.70
C GLU A 240 -52.23 -15.57 76.32
N GLU A 241 -52.20 -16.77 75.73
CA GLU A 241 -52.82 -17.97 76.28
C GLU A 241 -52.12 -18.43 77.58
N ILE A 242 -50.79 -18.38 77.62
CA ILE A 242 -50.01 -18.64 78.84
C ILE A 242 -50.37 -17.62 79.92
N ASN A 243 -50.43 -16.32 79.61
CA ASN A 243 -50.82 -15.28 80.55
C ASN A 243 -52.25 -15.49 81.06
N HIS A 244 -53.18 -15.90 80.19
CA HIS A 244 -54.55 -16.23 80.58
C HIS A 244 -54.62 -17.47 81.48
N ARG A 245 -53.77 -18.48 81.25
CA ARG A 245 -53.65 -19.67 82.13
C ARG A 245 -53.01 -19.35 83.49
N ILE A 246 -52.10 -18.38 83.56
CA ILE A 246 -51.50 -17.93 84.83
C ILE A 246 -52.52 -17.17 85.70
N SER A 247 -53.56 -16.57 85.11
CA SER A 247 -54.67 -15.95 85.84
C SER A 247 -55.69 -16.94 86.44
N THR A 248 -55.57 -18.24 86.19
CA THR A 248 -56.37 -19.28 86.86
C THR A 248 -55.58 -19.93 88.00
N PRO A 249 -56.11 -20.00 89.25
CA PRO A 249 -55.38 -20.55 90.39
C PRO A 249 -55.17 -22.07 90.24
N PRO A 250 -54.01 -22.62 90.69
CA PRO A 250 -53.65 -24.00 90.40
C PRO A 250 -54.44 -24.99 91.26
N VAL A 251 -54.95 -26.04 90.63
CA VAL A 251 -55.57 -27.21 91.28
C VAL A 251 -54.57 -28.38 91.33
N PRO A 252 -54.51 -29.19 92.40
CA PRO A 252 -53.46 -30.20 92.60
C PRO A 252 -53.69 -31.48 91.78
N ALA A 253 -52.60 -32.09 91.33
CA ALA A 253 -52.58 -33.32 90.54
C ALA A 253 -52.88 -34.59 91.36
N PRO A 254 -53.55 -35.61 90.77
CA PRO A 254 -53.54 -36.98 91.28
C PRO A 254 -52.90 -38.03 90.32
N ARG A 255 -52.56 -39.17 90.93
CA ARG A 255 -51.79 -40.33 90.42
C ARG A 255 -52.55 -41.26 89.44
N LYS A 256 -51.81 -41.74 88.42
CA LYS A 256 -51.76 -43.06 87.69
C LYS A 256 -52.87 -44.12 87.96
N ARG A 257 -53.47 -44.82 86.98
CA ARG A 257 -52.97 -45.89 86.01
C ARG A 257 -54.24 -46.57 85.34
N PRO A 258 -54.19 -47.63 84.49
CA PRO A 258 -53.56 -47.92 83.17
C PRO A 258 -54.55 -48.51 82.10
N SER A 259 -54.05 -48.88 80.90
CA SER A 259 -54.44 -50.02 80.00
C SER A 259 -54.41 -49.61 78.50
N ASN A 260 -53.44 -50.11 77.71
CA ASN A 260 -53.37 -51.36 76.92
C ASN A 260 -54.02 -51.27 75.52
N ILE A 261 -53.19 -51.08 74.47
CA ILE A 261 -53.35 -51.75 73.16
C ILE A 261 -51.97 -52.20 72.66
N ARG A 262 -51.99 -53.34 71.96
CA ARG A 262 -51.00 -54.39 71.68
C ARG A 262 -49.76 -54.06 70.82
N PRO A 263 -48.78 -54.99 70.76
CA PRO A 263 -47.44 -54.79 70.21
C PRO A 263 -47.26 -55.31 68.78
N CYS A 264 -46.25 -54.80 68.08
CA CYS A 264 -45.48 -55.55 67.07
C CYS A 264 -44.00 -55.10 67.10
N SER A 265 -43.15 -56.08 66.82
CA SER A 265 -41.72 -56.22 67.10
C SER A 265 -40.74 -55.26 66.41
N MET A 266 -39.65 -54.96 67.13
CA MET A 266 -38.40 -54.34 66.66
C MET A 266 -37.59 -55.28 65.72
N PRO A 267 -36.64 -54.75 64.94
CA PRO A 267 -35.24 -54.89 65.36
C PRO A 267 -34.39 -53.59 65.30
N GLN A 268 -33.24 -53.67 65.95
CA GLN A 268 -32.32 -52.62 66.43
C GLN A 268 -31.16 -52.26 65.45
N PRO A 269 -30.23 -51.32 65.79
CA PRO A 269 -29.61 -50.32 64.87
C PRO A 269 -28.19 -50.68 64.36
N PRO A 270 -27.50 -49.76 63.65
CA PRO A 270 -26.30 -49.20 64.30
C PRO A 270 -25.96 -47.71 64.03
N VAL A 271 -25.49 -47.07 65.11
CA VAL A 271 -24.30 -46.19 65.32
C VAL A 271 -24.02 -44.99 64.37
N PRO A 272 -23.79 -43.78 64.91
CA PRO A 272 -23.51 -42.56 64.16
C PRO A 272 -22.00 -42.29 63.95
N ARG A 273 -21.66 -41.52 62.91
CA ARG A 273 -20.36 -40.83 62.77
C ARG A 273 -20.55 -39.38 62.28
N PRO A 274 -19.59 -38.49 62.59
CA PRO A 274 -19.91 -37.12 62.98
C PRO A 274 -19.54 -36.03 61.95
N ARG A 275 -20.35 -34.97 61.99
CA ARG A 275 -20.05 -33.52 62.01
C ARG A 275 -18.77 -32.96 61.36
N SER A 276 -19.03 -32.09 60.37
CA SER A 276 -18.74 -30.63 60.34
C SER A 276 -17.30 -30.07 60.31
N ARG A 277 -17.12 -29.06 59.46
CA ARG A 277 -16.70 -27.64 59.73
C ARG A 277 -15.59 -27.12 58.80
N ILE A 278 -15.94 -26.01 58.14
CA ILE A 278 -15.21 -24.74 57.91
C ILE A 278 -13.70 -24.73 58.26
N LEU A 279 -12.91 -24.22 57.31
CA LEU A 279 -11.76 -23.34 57.59
C LEU A 279 -11.51 -22.41 56.37
N GLU A 280 -11.43 -21.11 56.65
CA GLU A 280 -10.77 -20.11 55.81
C GLU A 280 -9.27 -20.41 55.69
N LEU A 281 -8.61 -19.89 54.64
CA LEU A 281 -7.36 -19.10 54.72
C LEU A 281 -6.89 -18.63 53.31
N SER A 282 -6.36 -17.41 53.28
CA SER A 282 -5.66 -16.66 52.21
C SER A 282 -4.14 -17.06 52.16
N PRO A 283 -3.19 -16.45 51.39
CA PRO A 283 -2.99 -16.16 49.95
C PRO A 283 -1.67 -16.76 49.32
N PHE A 284 -1.53 -16.68 47.99
CA PHE A 284 -0.35 -16.80 47.08
C PHE A 284 0.24 -18.17 46.58
N ASP A 285 0.44 -18.18 45.25
CA ASP A 285 1.32 -18.91 44.29
C ASP A 285 1.06 -20.36 43.74
N ASN A 286 0.41 -20.37 42.57
CA ASN A 286 0.64 -21.03 41.23
C ASN A 286 1.67 -22.20 41.06
N PRO A 287 1.48 -23.20 40.14
CA PRO A 287 1.49 -22.96 38.67
C PRO A 287 0.60 -23.85 37.75
N LYS A 288 0.17 -23.23 36.62
CA LYS A 288 -0.02 -23.75 35.22
C LYS A 288 -1.10 -24.83 34.90
N VAL A 289 -2.10 -24.50 34.08
CA VAL A 289 -2.23 -24.78 32.61
C VAL A 289 -3.66 -24.48 32.10
N SER A 290 -3.72 -23.61 31.08
CA SER A 290 -4.72 -23.30 30.03
C SER A 290 -6.15 -23.87 30.03
N VAL A 291 -7.15 -22.99 29.86
CA VAL A 291 -8.07 -22.88 28.69
C VAL A 291 -8.55 -21.41 28.58
N GLY A 292 -8.48 -20.83 27.38
CA GLY A 292 -8.57 -19.39 27.13
C GLY A 292 -9.97 -18.78 27.06
N GLY A 293 -10.13 -17.62 27.71
CA GLY A 293 -11.13 -16.60 27.42
C GLY A 293 -10.43 -15.27 27.16
N THR A 294 -10.70 -14.63 26.02
CA THR A 294 -10.14 -13.33 25.67
C THR A 294 -11.22 -12.27 25.78
N SER A 295 -11.01 -11.32 26.70
CA SER A 295 -11.76 -10.08 26.80
C SER A 295 -11.38 -9.14 25.66
N CYS A 296 -12.40 -8.46 25.11
CA CYS A 296 -12.27 -7.46 24.06
C CYS A 296 -11.97 -6.08 24.66
N THR A 297 -10.71 -5.83 25.02
CA THR A 297 -10.15 -4.46 25.18
C THR A 297 -8.74 -4.32 24.57
N SER A 298 -8.22 -5.35 23.91
CA SER A 298 -6.81 -5.41 23.46
C SER A 298 -6.57 -4.89 22.03
N ILE A 299 -7.60 -4.70 21.21
CA ILE A 299 -7.41 -4.39 19.78
C ILE A 299 -6.90 -2.95 19.55
N GLU A 300 -7.35 -1.97 20.35
CA GLU A 300 -6.85 -0.58 20.22
C GLU A 300 -5.42 -0.39 20.72
N GLY A 301 -5.01 -1.17 21.73
CA GLY A 301 -3.64 -1.16 22.25
C GLY A 301 -2.66 -1.70 21.21
N ASP A 302 -3.01 -2.81 20.57
CA ASP A 302 -2.16 -3.48 19.58
C ASP A 302 -1.99 -2.63 18.30
N GLU A 303 -3.04 -1.94 17.85
CA GLU A 303 -2.94 -0.99 16.74
C GLU A 303 -2.05 0.23 17.04
N ARG A 304 -2.05 0.73 18.29
CA ARG A 304 -1.17 1.85 18.66
C ARG A 304 0.28 1.40 18.76
N GLU A 305 0.52 0.22 19.31
CA GLU A 305 1.87 -0.34 19.44
C GLU A 305 2.47 -0.71 18.08
N THR A 306 1.69 -1.29 17.17
CA THR A 306 2.13 -1.54 15.79
C THR A 306 2.46 -0.25 15.03
N LYS A 307 1.67 0.82 15.18
CA LYS A 307 1.97 2.16 14.60
C LYS A 307 3.25 2.76 15.19
N LYS A 308 3.47 2.65 16.50
CA LYS A 308 4.72 3.09 17.16
C LYS A 308 5.93 2.29 16.67
N MET A 309 5.80 0.98 16.56
CA MET A 309 6.83 0.09 16.03
C MET A 309 7.21 0.45 14.60
N GLN A 310 6.22 0.69 13.74
CA GLN A 310 6.43 1.08 12.35
C GLN A 310 7.10 2.46 12.21
N ARG A 311 6.75 3.41 13.09
CA ARG A 311 7.41 4.71 13.18
C ARG A 311 8.89 4.56 13.57
N ARG A 312 9.21 3.71 14.56
CA ARG A 312 10.61 3.43 14.94
C ARG A 312 11.40 2.81 13.79
N LYS A 313 10.83 1.79 13.11
CA LYS A 313 11.47 1.17 11.94
C LYS A 313 11.80 2.17 10.84
N THR A 314 10.88 3.10 10.57
CA THR A 314 11.10 4.12 9.54
C THR A 314 12.18 5.13 9.96
N LEU A 315 12.23 5.49 11.24
CA LEU A 315 13.26 6.39 11.76
C LEU A 315 14.65 5.75 11.71
N VAL A 316 14.74 4.46 12.05
CA VAL A 316 15.99 3.67 11.94
C VAL A 316 16.46 3.63 10.49
N TRP A 317 15.57 3.29 9.56
CA TRP A 317 15.88 3.32 8.13
C TRP A 317 16.44 4.68 7.66
N PHE A 318 15.81 5.79 8.07
CA PHE A 318 16.28 7.12 7.69
C PHE A 318 17.68 7.41 8.25
N LYS A 319 17.91 7.13 9.55
CA LYS A 319 19.20 7.35 10.22
C LYS A 319 20.32 6.52 9.58
N GLU A 320 20.06 5.25 9.27
CA GLU A 320 21.08 4.33 8.77
C GLU A 320 21.37 4.51 7.29
N THR A 321 20.40 4.95 6.48
CA THR A 321 20.55 4.93 5.01
C THR A 321 20.56 6.30 4.34
N GLN A 322 19.80 7.27 4.88
CA GLN A 322 19.56 8.55 4.21
C GLN A 322 20.13 9.75 4.93
N ALA A 323 20.25 9.72 6.26
CA ALA A 323 20.66 10.88 7.05
C ALA A 323 21.99 11.48 6.54
N SER A 324 23.02 10.64 6.33
CA SER A 324 24.32 11.09 5.81
C SER A 324 24.29 11.61 4.38
N LYS A 325 23.25 11.30 3.59
CA LYS A 325 23.10 11.79 2.21
C LYS A 325 22.42 13.14 2.13
N VAL A 326 21.62 13.48 3.15
CA VAL A 326 20.82 14.71 3.19
C VAL A 326 21.46 15.75 4.12
N LEU A 327 22.39 15.35 4.98
CA LEU A 327 23.16 16.25 5.83
C LEU A 327 24.13 17.06 4.98
N SER A 328 24.09 18.38 5.08
CA SER A 328 25.09 19.30 4.49
C SER A 328 25.70 20.10 5.62
N ASP A 329 27.03 20.05 5.76
CA ASP A 329 27.79 20.76 6.80
C ASP A 329 27.28 20.53 8.24
N GLY A 330 26.87 19.29 8.53
CA GLY A 330 26.39 18.89 9.87
C GLY A 330 24.97 19.34 10.21
N THR A 331 24.28 20.03 9.30
CA THR A 331 22.90 20.50 9.51
C THR A 331 21.94 19.89 8.49
N PHE A 332 20.69 19.69 8.89
CA PHE A 332 19.64 19.29 7.96
C PHE A 332 19.12 20.53 7.23
N PRO A 333 18.86 20.43 5.91
CA PRO A 333 18.36 21.54 5.14
C PRO A 333 16.95 21.95 5.59
N LEU A 334 16.66 23.25 5.51
CA LEU A 334 15.40 23.84 5.99
C LEU A 334 14.14 23.28 5.32
N TRP A 335 14.27 22.70 4.12
CA TRP A 335 13.16 22.07 3.40
C TRP A 335 12.77 20.68 3.94
N LEU A 336 13.60 20.08 4.81
CA LEU A 336 13.37 18.77 5.41
C LEU A 336 12.82 18.93 6.84
N HIS A 337 11.52 18.70 7.01
CA HIS A 337 10.83 18.89 8.30
C HIS A 337 10.74 17.63 9.17
N GLY A 338 11.38 16.52 8.77
CA GLY A 338 11.36 15.27 9.53
C GLY A 338 9.97 14.62 9.58
N MET A 339 9.61 13.99 10.71
CA MET A 339 8.37 13.21 10.85
C MET A 339 7.19 14.05 11.39
N ILE A 340 6.68 14.99 10.60
CA ILE A 340 5.50 15.81 10.96
C ILE A 340 4.16 15.18 10.56
N SER A 341 3.10 15.45 11.32
CA SER A 341 1.76 14.95 11.02
C SER A 341 1.20 15.63 9.76
N ARG A 342 0.14 15.04 9.18
CA ARG A 342 -0.54 15.64 8.02
C ARG A 342 -1.15 16.99 8.37
N ARG A 343 -1.77 17.12 9.56
CA ARG A 343 -2.38 18.38 10.01
C ARG A 343 -1.34 19.47 10.23
N ASP A 344 -0.20 19.12 10.83
CA ASP A 344 0.89 20.09 11.03
C ASP A 344 1.45 20.56 9.69
N THR A 345 1.53 19.66 8.71
CA THR A 345 1.93 20.01 7.34
C THR A 345 0.93 20.95 6.69
N GLU A 346 -0.37 20.71 6.88
CA GLU A 346 -1.44 21.57 6.38
C GLU A 346 -1.31 22.96 7.00
N ASN A 347 -1.17 23.05 8.32
CA ASN A 347 -0.98 24.32 9.03
C ASN A 347 0.28 25.08 8.55
N LEU A 348 1.42 24.40 8.36
CA LEU A 348 2.67 25.02 7.91
C LEU A 348 2.61 25.56 6.47
N LEU A 349 1.72 25.02 5.62
CA LEU A 349 1.52 25.46 4.24
C LEU A 349 0.29 26.36 4.08
N SER A 350 -0.64 26.39 5.03
CA SER A 350 -1.86 27.21 4.96
C SER A 350 -1.56 28.71 4.80
N ASP A 351 -0.51 29.20 5.46
CA ASP A 351 -0.17 30.64 5.48
C ASP A 351 0.86 31.04 4.40
N LYS A 352 1.30 30.10 3.56
CA LYS A 352 2.37 30.28 2.57
C LYS A 352 1.87 30.59 1.15
N GLU A 353 2.73 31.04 0.24
CA GLU A 353 2.32 31.30 -1.14
C GLU A 353 2.17 29.99 -1.96
N PRO A 354 1.29 29.94 -2.97
CA PRO A 354 1.21 28.81 -3.89
C PRO A 354 2.55 28.58 -4.60
N GLY A 355 3.04 27.33 -4.60
CA GLY A 355 4.39 26.98 -5.06
C GLY A 355 5.33 26.54 -3.93
N ASP A 356 5.02 26.91 -2.68
CA ASP A 356 5.79 26.44 -1.53
C ASP A 356 5.58 24.94 -1.29
N PHE A 357 6.69 24.27 -0.97
CA PHE A 357 6.71 22.84 -0.70
C PHE A 357 7.52 22.52 0.55
N LEU A 358 7.24 21.35 1.12
CA LEU A 358 8.05 20.75 2.16
C LEU A 358 8.16 19.25 1.97
N ILE A 359 9.28 18.70 2.42
CA ILE A 359 9.54 17.27 2.39
C ILE A 359 9.52 16.73 3.82
N ARG A 360 8.74 15.68 4.03
CA ARG A 360 8.64 15.00 5.33
C ARG A 360 8.91 13.51 5.21
N ILE A 361 9.34 12.91 6.31
CA ILE A 361 9.55 11.47 6.41
C ILE A 361 8.21 10.81 6.72
N SER A 362 7.86 9.78 5.95
CA SER A 362 6.61 9.02 6.15
C SER A 362 6.61 8.33 7.52
N GLN A 363 5.48 8.36 8.23
CA GLN A 363 5.35 7.69 9.54
C GLN A 363 4.99 6.21 9.44
N THR A 364 4.48 5.76 8.29
CA THR A 364 3.92 4.42 8.10
C THR A 364 4.82 3.50 7.27
N ARG A 365 5.86 4.04 6.63
CA ARG A 365 6.75 3.32 5.71
C ARG A 365 8.01 4.12 5.43
N ALA A 366 9.09 3.41 5.11
CA ALA A 366 10.32 3.98 4.58
C ALA A 366 10.06 4.79 3.31
N GLY A 367 10.49 6.06 3.31
CA GLY A 367 10.34 6.98 2.19
C GLY A 367 9.94 8.39 2.61
N TYR A 368 9.95 9.27 1.62
CA TYR A 368 9.62 10.69 1.78
C TYR A 368 8.24 11.00 1.22
N ILE A 369 7.58 12.01 1.80
CA ILE A 369 6.32 12.56 1.30
C ILE A 369 6.59 14.01 0.93
N LEU A 370 6.40 14.34 -0.34
CA LEU A 370 6.41 15.73 -0.82
C LEU A 370 5.01 16.31 -0.60
N SER A 371 4.94 17.41 0.14
CA SER A 371 3.70 18.15 0.37
C SER A 371 3.86 19.52 -0.24
N TYR A 372 3.01 19.89 -1.19
CA TYR A 372 3.14 21.17 -1.90
C TYR A 372 1.80 21.92 -1.91
N LYS A 373 1.88 23.25 -1.80
CA LYS A 373 0.72 24.13 -1.90
C LYS A 373 0.44 24.45 -3.36
N SER A 374 -0.67 23.93 -3.88
CA SER A 374 -1.23 24.33 -5.17
C SER A 374 -2.17 25.52 -4.99
N LEU A 375 -2.53 26.19 -6.08
CA LEU A 375 -3.44 27.34 -6.11
C LEU A 375 -4.79 27.12 -5.39
N LEU A 376 -5.25 25.86 -5.31
CA LEU A 376 -6.57 25.53 -4.77
C LEU A 376 -6.54 24.62 -3.54
N ARG A 377 -5.43 23.93 -3.26
CA ARG A 377 -5.31 22.95 -2.17
C ARG A 377 -3.87 22.48 -1.94
N ILE A 378 -3.63 21.86 -0.80
CA ILE A 378 -2.37 21.17 -0.50
C ILE A 378 -2.43 19.74 -1.04
N LEU A 379 -1.38 19.33 -1.77
CA LEU A 379 -1.26 18.02 -2.38
C LEU A 379 -0.15 17.22 -1.70
N PHE A 380 -0.39 15.93 -1.48
CA PHE A 380 0.52 15.00 -0.80
C PHE A 380 0.93 13.89 -1.76
N LEU A 381 2.20 13.90 -2.16
CA LEU A 381 2.78 12.91 -3.06
C LEU A 381 3.54 11.88 -2.22
N SER A 382 3.07 10.65 -2.26
CA SER A 382 3.64 9.50 -1.57
C SER A 382 4.78 8.85 -2.38
N PRO A 383 5.66 8.04 -1.74
CA PRO A 383 6.62 7.21 -2.47
C PRO A 383 6.02 6.27 -3.54
N ARG A 384 4.72 5.90 -3.43
CA ARG A 384 4.03 5.12 -4.48
C ARG A 384 3.74 5.96 -5.73
N ASP A 385 3.54 7.26 -5.55
CA ASP A 385 3.27 8.19 -6.65
C ASP A 385 4.56 8.53 -7.41
N TRP A 386 5.73 8.35 -6.77
CA TRP A 386 7.04 8.59 -7.38
C TRP A 386 7.51 7.43 -8.28
N MET A 387 7.05 6.20 -8.02
CA MET A 387 7.43 5.03 -8.81
C MET A 387 6.65 4.88 -10.13
N VAL A 388 5.63 5.71 -10.37
CA VAL A 388 4.78 5.63 -11.58
C VAL A 388 5.31 6.53 -12.71
N ASP A 389 6.25 7.44 -12.47
CA ASP A 389 6.59 8.50 -13.42
C ASP A 389 8.08 8.53 -13.82
N ARG A 390 8.62 7.41 -14.34
CA ARG A 390 9.91 7.40 -15.08
C ARG A 390 9.75 7.96 -16.51
N GLY A 391 9.02 9.06 -16.69
CA GLY A 391 8.58 9.54 -18.00
C GLY A 391 8.61 11.05 -18.23
N ARG A 392 8.90 11.89 -17.23
CA ARG A 392 9.02 13.35 -17.44
C ARG A 392 10.47 13.85 -17.38
N PRO A 393 10.87 14.76 -18.28
CA PRO A 393 12.17 15.41 -18.22
C PRO A 393 12.27 16.34 -17.01
N SER A 394 13.46 16.39 -16.42
CA SER A 394 13.83 17.09 -15.19
C SER A 394 13.80 18.63 -15.25
N SER A 395 13.12 19.23 -16.23
CA SER A 395 13.09 20.69 -16.44
C SER A 395 11.87 21.38 -15.84
N GLU A 396 11.01 20.66 -15.11
CA GLU A 396 9.84 21.21 -14.41
C GLU A 396 9.80 20.81 -12.92
N TRP A 397 10.97 20.65 -12.30
CA TRP A 397 11.09 20.50 -10.84
C TRP A 397 11.80 21.71 -10.23
#